data_AF-H8WZ61-F1
#
_entry.id   AF-H8WZ61-F1
#
_cell.length_a   1.000
_cell.length_b   1.000
_cell.length_c   1.000
_cell.angle_alpha   90.00
_cell.angle_beta   90.00
_cell.angle_gamma   90.00
#
_symmetry.space_group_name_H-M   'P 1'
#
loop_
_entity.id
_entity.type
_entity.pdbx_description
1 polymer ?
#
loop_
_entity_poly.entity_id
_entity_poly.type
_entity_poly.pdbx_seq_one_letter_code
_entity_poly.pdbx_strand_id
1 'polypeptide(L)'
;MSTSSLTTDQQVTFQYCNEAVLELHCSPFGLSGIYIRIAEAAIMGIGSTLGSITGSTRGLIHYNNASDLQDQKYKLYVIIDEEGMLRIDFTKITIEENESENGSKGDEEEQLPDLIFKGPCPEGRPDNVEPFIGIFSFEKE
;
A
#
# COMPACT_ATOMS: atom_id res chain seq x y z
N MET A 1 22.16 -6.20 30.96
CA MET A 1 22.19 -5.34 29.75
C MET A 1 20.88 -5.58 29.03
N SER A 2 19.99 -4.59 29.07
CA SER A 2 18.63 -4.69 28.56
C SER A 2 18.57 -3.97 27.23
N THR A 3 18.48 -4.70 26.13
CA THR A 3 18.18 -4.13 24.81
C THR A 3 16.67 -4.24 24.62
N SER A 4 15.98 -3.15 24.91
CA SER A 4 14.56 -2.95 24.60
C SER A 4 14.40 -2.93 23.09
N SER A 5 13.75 -3.94 22.51
CA SER A 5 13.22 -3.89 21.15
C SER A 5 12.06 -2.89 21.12
N LEU A 6 12.33 -1.69 20.64
CA LEU A 6 11.29 -0.71 20.31
C LEU A 6 10.70 -1.08 18.95
N THR A 7 9.77 -2.04 18.94
CA THR A 7 8.76 -2.14 17.88
C THR A 7 7.55 -1.37 18.39
N THR A 8 7.43 -0.12 17.97
CA THR A 8 6.26 0.69 18.26
C THR A 8 5.10 0.16 17.42
N ASP A 9 4.37 -0.83 17.94
CA ASP A 9 3.05 -1.22 17.41
C ASP A 9 2.06 -0.09 17.67
N GLN A 10 2.16 1.02 16.92
CA GLN A 10 1.04 1.94 16.79
C GLN A 10 -0.03 1.24 15.96
N GLN A 11 -0.93 0.57 16.66
CA GLN A 11 -2.02 -0.18 16.06
C GLN A 11 -3.05 0.80 15.47
N VAL A 12 -2.93 1.06 14.17
CA VAL A 12 -3.93 1.85 13.42
C VAL A 12 -5.24 1.08 13.46
N THR A 13 -6.29 1.71 14.00
CA THR A 13 -7.63 1.14 14.04
C THR A 13 -8.43 1.66 12.85
N PHE A 14 -9.02 0.74 12.08
CA PHE A 14 -9.88 1.07 10.94
C PHE A 14 -11.34 0.77 11.27
N GLN A 15 -12.23 1.67 10.87
CA GLN A 15 -13.67 1.54 11.12
C GLN A 15 -14.37 0.70 10.05
N TYR A 16 -13.87 0.74 8.81
CA TYR A 16 -14.51 0.11 7.66
C TYR A 16 -13.56 -0.87 6.98
N CYS A 17 -14.14 -1.88 6.34
CA CYS A 17 -13.43 -2.76 5.44
C CYS A 17 -14.33 -3.27 4.31
N ASN A 18 -13.78 -3.34 3.10
CA ASN A 18 -14.46 -3.91 1.94
C ASN A 18 -13.63 -5.04 1.33
N GLU A 19 -14.30 -6.01 0.72
CA GLU A 19 -13.62 -6.96 -0.15
C GLU A 19 -13.03 -6.27 -1.37
N ALA A 20 -11.79 -6.64 -1.67
CA ALA A 20 -11.05 -6.12 -2.81
C ALA A 20 -10.30 -7.23 -3.53
N VAL A 21 -10.23 -7.11 -4.85
CA VAL A 21 -9.37 -7.94 -5.70
C VAL A 21 -8.14 -7.13 -6.07
N LEU A 22 -6.96 -7.64 -5.72
CA LEU A 22 -5.66 -7.08 -6.05
C LEU A 22 -5.04 -7.88 -7.20
N GLU A 23 -4.55 -7.20 -8.23
CA GLU A 23 -3.81 -7.77 -9.34
C GLU A 23 -2.44 -7.08 -9.46
N LEU A 24 -1.39 -7.90 -9.50
CA LEU A 24 0.00 -7.47 -9.64
C LEU A 24 0.56 -8.02 -10.94
N HIS A 25 1.13 -7.15 -11.77
CA HIS A 25 1.74 -7.51 -13.04
C HIS A 25 3.21 -7.09 -13.04
N CYS A 26 4.11 -8.05 -12.79
CA CYS A 26 5.53 -7.77 -12.92
C CYS A 26 5.92 -7.61 -14.38
N SER A 27 6.59 -6.50 -14.70
CA SER A 27 7.19 -6.29 -16.02
C SER A 27 8.67 -6.65 -15.99
N PRO A 28 9.20 -7.38 -16.98
CA PRO A 28 10.65 -7.59 -17.09
C PRO A 28 11.41 -6.30 -17.43
N PHE A 29 10.71 -5.20 -17.76
CA PHE A 29 11.30 -3.91 -18.10
C PHE A 29 11.27 -2.90 -16.94
N GLY A 30 11.04 -3.34 -15.70
CA GLY A 30 11.30 -2.57 -14.48
C GLY A 30 10.14 -1.75 -13.92
N LEU A 31 8.99 -1.65 -14.61
CA LEU A 31 7.77 -1.03 -14.08
C LEU A 31 6.65 -2.06 -14.00
N SER A 32 6.35 -2.50 -12.79
CA SER A 32 5.25 -3.43 -12.52
C SER A 32 3.96 -2.67 -12.30
N GLY A 33 2.85 -3.18 -12.80
CA GLY A 33 1.51 -2.62 -12.59
C GLY A 33 0.87 -3.19 -11.34
N ILE A 34 0.11 -2.36 -10.63
CA ILE A 34 -0.76 -2.79 -9.53
C ILE A 34 -2.17 -2.26 -9.78
N TYR A 35 -3.16 -3.12 -9.60
CA TYR A 35 -4.57 -2.80 -9.80
C TYR A 35 -5.37 -3.32 -8.60
N ILE A 36 -6.28 -2.51 -8.07
CA ILE A 36 -7.23 -2.93 -7.04
C ILE A 36 -8.64 -2.62 -7.50
N ARG A 37 -9.55 -3.56 -7.30
CA ARG A 37 -10.99 -3.38 -7.54
C ARG A 37 -11.76 -3.67 -6.26
N ILE A 38 -12.58 -2.72 -5.83
CA ILE A 38 -13.39 -2.81 -4.61
C ILE A 38 -14.80 -3.26 -5.00
N ALA A 39 -15.20 -4.46 -4.56
CA ALA A 39 -16.36 -5.16 -5.12
C ALA A 39 -17.70 -4.40 -4.97
N GLU A 40 -17.89 -3.69 -3.86
CA GLU A 40 -19.18 -3.06 -3.52
C GLU A 40 -19.30 -1.60 -3.99
N ALA A 41 -18.21 -0.99 -4.47
CA ALA A 41 -18.14 0.46 -4.61
C ALA A 41 -17.99 0.98 -6.05
N ALA A 42 -17.83 0.11 -7.06
CA ALA A 42 -17.44 0.52 -8.43
C ALA A 42 -16.23 1.47 -8.40
N ILE A 43 -15.26 1.14 -7.54
CA ILE A 43 -14.01 1.88 -7.37
C ILE A 43 -12.89 0.98 -7.87
N MET A 44 -12.04 1.55 -8.73
CA MET A 44 -10.84 0.91 -9.22
C MET A 44 -9.64 1.79 -8.88
N GLY A 45 -8.58 1.18 -8.41
CA GLY A 45 -7.31 1.86 -8.25
C GLY A 45 -6.25 1.28 -9.16
N ILE A 46 -5.37 2.15 -9.64
CA ILE A 46 -4.26 1.81 -10.52
C ILE A 46 -2.98 2.44 -9.99
N GLY A 47 -1.88 1.72 -10.14
CA GLY A 47 -0.59 2.22 -9.75
C GLY A 47 0.56 1.48 -10.41
N SER A 48 1.76 1.87 -10.02
CA SER A 48 2.99 1.23 -10.41
C SER A 48 3.83 0.88 -9.18
N THR A 49 4.60 -0.18 -9.29
CA THR A 49 5.43 -0.68 -8.20
C THR A 49 6.74 -1.27 -8.73
N LEU A 50 7.74 -1.35 -7.86
CA LEU A 50 9.03 -1.99 -8.12
C LEU A 50 9.06 -3.49 -7.77
N GLY A 51 7.94 -4.02 -7.25
CA GLY A 51 7.85 -5.41 -6.81
C GLY A 51 7.98 -6.43 -7.94
N SER A 52 8.55 -7.59 -7.60
CA SER A 52 8.75 -8.75 -8.48
C SER A 52 7.64 -9.80 -8.40
N ILE A 53 6.49 -9.46 -7.80
CA ILE A 53 5.34 -10.35 -7.64
C ILE A 53 4.42 -10.21 -8.86
N THR A 54 3.93 -11.34 -9.35
CA THR A 54 2.84 -11.38 -10.35
C THR A 54 1.73 -12.29 -9.85
N GLY A 55 0.49 -11.88 -10.03
CA GLY A 55 -0.68 -12.69 -9.75
C GLY A 55 -1.84 -11.88 -9.21
N SER A 56 -2.94 -12.58 -8.94
CA SER A 56 -4.16 -11.99 -8.37
C SER A 56 -4.42 -12.56 -6.99
N THR A 57 -4.91 -11.73 -6.08
CA THR A 57 -5.35 -12.16 -4.74
C THR A 57 -6.61 -11.42 -4.32
N ARG A 58 -7.38 -12.04 -3.42
CA ARG A 58 -8.57 -11.43 -2.80
C ARG A 58 -8.25 -11.12 -1.35
N GLY A 59 -8.61 -9.93 -0.91
CA GLY A 59 -8.33 -9.47 0.44
C GLY A 59 -9.33 -8.42 0.90
N LEU A 60 -8.98 -7.77 2.01
CA LEU A 60 -9.75 -6.70 2.60
C LEU A 60 -8.95 -5.40 2.50
N ILE A 61 -9.62 -4.34 2.04
CA ILE A 61 -9.11 -2.97 2.17
C ILE A 61 -9.75 -2.31 3.39
N HIS A 62 -8.92 -1.88 4.32
CA HIS A 62 -9.29 -1.23 5.57
C HIS A 62 -9.09 0.28 5.45
N TYR A 63 -10.09 1.06 5.88
CA TYR A 63 -10.09 2.51 5.73
C TYR A 63 -10.96 3.19 6.79
N ASN A 64 -10.74 4.50 6.99
CA ASN A 64 -11.51 5.31 7.93
C ASN A 64 -12.46 6.30 7.25
N ASN A 65 -12.10 6.83 6.06
CA ASN A 65 -12.97 7.75 5.32
C ASN A 65 -13.21 7.23 3.90
N ALA A 66 -14.47 7.24 3.45
CA ALA A 66 -14.80 6.80 2.09
C ALA A 66 -14.16 7.70 0.99
N SER A 67 -13.88 8.96 1.32
CA SER A 67 -13.13 9.90 0.46
C SER A 67 -11.70 9.42 0.17
N ASP A 68 -11.13 8.56 1.02
CA ASP A 68 -9.78 8.04 0.82
C ASP A 68 -9.73 7.09 -0.39
N LEU A 69 -10.88 6.58 -0.82
CA LEU A 69 -11.03 5.71 -1.99
C LEU A 69 -11.36 6.49 -3.28
N GLN A 70 -11.21 7.82 -3.31
CA GLN A 70 -11.58 8.67 -4.46
C GLN A 70 -10.59 9.82 -4.66
N ASP A 71 -10.05 9.96 -5.88
CA ASP A 71 -9.20 11.08 -6.31
C ASP A 71 -8.00 11.34 -5.39
N GLN A 72 -7.51 10.30 -4.73
CA GLN A 72 -6.37 10.36 -3.81
C GLN A 72 -5.16 9.62 -4.40
N LYS A 73 -3.98 10.23 -4.23
CA LYS A 73 -2.69 9.63 -4.62
C LYS A 73 -1.94 9.14 -3.39
N TYR A 74 -1.37 7.95 -3.50
CA TYR A 74 -0.71 7.27 -2.41
C TYR A 74 0.71 6.85 -2.78
N LYS A 75 1.60 6.91 -1.81
CA LYS A 75 2.80 6.08 -1.78
C LYS A 75 2.42 4.73 -1.19
N LEU A 76 2.88 3.65 -1.82
CA LEU A 76 2.68 2.29 -1.35
C LEU A 76 3.92 1.80 -0.62
N TYR A 77 3.71 1.03 0.43
CA TYR A 77 4.71 0.18 1.05
C TYR A 77 4.15 -1.23 1.16
N VAL A 78 4.76 -2.19 0.46
CA VAL A 78 4.29 -3.57 0.38
C VAL A 78 5.21 -4.47 1.19
N ILE A 79 4.62 -5.27 2.08
CA ILE A 79 5.33 -6.29 2.85
C ILE A 79 4.64 -7.64 2.68
N ILE A 80 5.42 -8.71 2.78
CA ILE A 80 4.90 -10.06 2.96
C ILE A 80 5.38 -10.54 4.31
N ASP A 81 4.45 -10.96 5.17
CA ASP A 81 4.81 -11.49 6.48
C ASP A 81 5.22 -12.98 6.40
N GLU A 82 5.65 -13.52 7.55
CA GLU A 82 6.14 -14.89 7.67
C GLU A 82 5.04 -15.94 7.39
N GLU A 83 3.76 -15.58 7.51
CA GLU A 83 2.62 -16.44 7.20
C GLU A 83 2.25 -16.41 5.71
N GLY A 84 2.96 -15.60 4.91
CA GLY A 84 2.71 -15.46 3.48
C GLY A 84 1.53 -14.54 3.17
N MET A 85 1.14 -13.68 4.11
CA MET A 85 0.13 -12.66 3.88
C MET A 85 0.79 -11.40 3.31
N LEU A 86 0.21 -10.89 2.23
CA LEU A 86 0.59 -9.63 1.62
C LEU A 86 -0.18 -8.51 2.31
N ARG A 87 0.56 -7.50 2.76
CA ARG A 87 0.05 -6.24 3.30
C ARG A 87 0.56 -5.08 2.46
N ILE A 88 -0.35 -4.19 2.06
CA ILE A 88 -0.01 -2.92 1.40
C ILE A 88 -0.48 -1.80 2.29
N ASP A 89 0.46 -0.95 2.68
CA ASP A 89 0.21 0.29 3.39
C ASP A 89 0.15 1.43 2.37
N PHE A 90 -0.92 2.22 2.42
CA PHE A 90 -1.14 3.37 1.56
C PHE A 90 -1.03 4.64 2.39
N THR A 91 -0.06 5.49 2.05
CA THR A 91 0.15 6.79 2.72
C THR A 91 -0.12 7.90 1.71
N LYS A 92 -1.04 8.83 2.02
CA LYS A 92 -1.40 9.91 1.10
C LYS A 92 -0.21 10.78 0.77
N ILE A 93 -0.11 11.17 -0.50
CA ILE A 93 0.84 12.17 -0.95
C ILE A 93 0.19 13.55 -0.79
N THR A 94 0.58 14.27 0.25
CA THR A 94 0.20 15.67 0.43
C THR A 94 1.14 16.56 -0.38
N ILE A 95 0.64 17.19 -1.44
CA ILE A 95 1.39 18.22 -2.15
C ILE A 95 1.08 19.53 -1.43
N GLU A 96 1.95 19.94 -0.50
CA GLU A 96 1.89 21.31 0.01
C GLU A 96 2.41 22.24 -1.09
N GLU A 97 1.54 23.12 -1.60
CA GLU A 97 1.91 24.21 -2.50
C GLU A 97 2.68 25.29 -1.71
N ASN A 98 3.93 25.01 -1.33
CA ASN A 98 4.87 26.03 -0.90
C ASN A 98 6.18 25.85 -1.67
N GLU A 99 6.30 26.58 -2.77
CA GLU A 99 7.59 26.97 -3.32
C GLU A 99 8.37 27.72 -2.24
N SER A 100 9.24 27.02 -1.52
CA SER A 100 10.37 27.62 -0.83
C SER A 100 11.45 26.57 -0.71
N GLU A 101 12.55 26.84 -1.42
CA GLU A 101 13.84 26.21 -1.26
C GLU A 101 14.23 26.18 0.22
N ASN A 102 13.98 25.06 0.87
CA ASN A 102 14.79 24.60 1.97
C ASN A 102 14.64 23.10 2.07
N GLY A 103 15.71 22.38 1.72
CA GLY A 103 15.88 20.97 2.02
C GLY A 103 15.99 20.75 3.52
N SER A 104 14.90 21.01 4.24
CA SER A 104 14.69 20.46 5.56
C SER A 104 14.49 18.97 5.37
N LYS A 105 15.52 18.21 5.74
CA LYS A 105 15.37 16.87 6.28
C LYS A 105 14.38 16.96 7.45
N GLY A 106 13.09 17.01 7.12
CA GLY A 106 12.03 16.72 8.07
C GLY A 106 12.16 15.25 8.37
N ASP A 107 12.30 14.95 9.65
CA ASP A 107 12.43 13.61 10.18
C ASP A 107 11.48 12.64 9.47
N GLU A 108 11.95 11.42 9.24
CA GLU A 108 11.14 10.26 8.88
C GLU A 108 10.21 9.94 10.05
N GLU A 109 9.31 10.88 10.41
CA GLU A 109 8.16 10.56 11.23
C GLU A 109 7.42 9.46 10.48
N GLU A 110 7.33 8.31 11.14
CA GLU A 110 6.74 7.08 10.64
C GLU A 110 5.26 7.35 10.35
N GLN A 111 4.98 7.88 9.15
CA GLN A 111 3.65 8.33 8.78
C GLN A 111 2.75 7.11 8.67
N LEU A 112 1.76 7.04 9.57
CA LEU A 112 0.82 5.93 9.62
C LEU A 112 0.03 5.83 8.30
N PRO A 113 -0.29 4.60 7.85
CA PRO A 113 -1.08 4.41 6.65
C PRO A 113 -2.50 4.94 6.80
N ASP A 114 -2.99 5.62 5.76
CA ASP A 114 -4.39 6.03 5.61
C ASP A 114 -5.30 4.84 5.26
N LEU A 115 -4.75 3.88 4.51
CA LEU A 115 -5.44 2.65 4.09
C LEU A 115 -4.49 1.46 4.23
N ILE A 116 -5.07 0.29 4.46
CA ILE A 116 -4.32 -0.97 4.40
C ILE A 116 -5.08 -1.99 3.58
N PHE A 117 -4.44 -2.59 2.59
CA PHE A 117 -4.90 -3.84 1.99
C PHE A 117 -4.21 -5.03 2.66
N LYS A 118 -4.96 -6.07 3.00
CA LYS A 118 -4.44 -7.36 3.47
C LYS A 118 -5.09 -8.52 2.73
N GLY A 119 -4.29 -9.46 2.27
CA GLY A 119 -4.75 -10.71 1.65
C GLY A 119 -3.62 -11.73 1.55
N PRO A 120 -3.90 -12.98 1.15
CA PRO A 120 -2.84 -13.95 0.90
C PRO A 120 -1.94 -13.46 -0.23
N CYS A 121 -0.63 -13.61 -0.09
CA CYS A 121 0.28 -13.26 -1.16
C CYS A 121 0.11 -14.23 -2.35
N PRO A 122 0.06 -13.74 -3.61
CA PRO A 122 -0.05 -14.61 -4.79
C PRO A 122 0.99 -15.74 -4.82
N GLU A 123 0.60 -16.88 -5.40
CA GLU A 123 1.47 -18.02 -5.63
C GLU A 123 2.52 -17.74 -6.72
N GLY A 124 3.59 -18.54 -6.76
CA GLY A 124 4.65 -18.42 -7.79
C GLY A 124 5.64 -17.28 -7.55
N ARG A 125 5.65 -16.71 -6.34
CA ARG A 125 6.62 -15.70 -5.89
C ARG A 125 7.98 -16.33 -5.54
N PRO A 126 9.08 -15.55 -5.59
CA PRO A 126 10.35 -15.93 -4.98
C PRO A 126 10.22 -16.20 -3.48
N ASP A 127 11.08 -17.06 -2.92
CA ASP A 127 11.05 -17.44 -1.49
C ASP A 127 11.24 -16.23 -0.57
N ASN A 128 12.10 -15.28 -0.97
CA ASN A 128 12.35 -14.04 -0.26
C ASN A 128 11.96 -12.86 -1.15
N VAL A 129 10.87 -12.18 -0.79
CA VAL A 129 10.47 -10.92 -1.41
C VAL A 129 10.73 -9.81 -0.41
N GLU A 130 11.69 -8.94 -0.73
CA GLU A 130 11.96 -7.75 0.07
C GLU A 130 10.79 -6.76 -0.01
N PRO A 131 10.53 -5.97 1.04
CA PRO A 131 9.56 -4.89 0.97
C PRO A 131 9.85 -3.94 -0.19
N PHE A 132 8.80 -3.46 -0.85
CA PHE A 132 8.95 -2.58 -2.01
C PHE A 132 7.92 -1.47 -2.03
N ILE A 133 8.22 -0.43 -2.80
CA ILE A 133 7.40 0.78 -2.89
C ILE A 133 6.66 0.88 -4.22
N GLY A 134 5.67 1.77 -4.24
CA GLY A 134 4.91 2.11 -5.43
C GLY A 134 4.21 3.44 -5.31
N ILE A 135 3.53 3.83 -6.38
CA ILE A 135 2.58 4.94 -6.42
C ILE A 135 1.23 4.41 -6.86
N PHE A 136 0.15 5.00 -6.33
CA PHE A 136 -1.19 4.50 -6.56
C PHE A 136 -2.22 5.62 -6.58
N SER A 137 -3.27 5.48 -7.39
CA SER A 137 -4.42 6.39 -7.43
C SER A 137 -5.70 5.57 -7.41
N PHE A 138 -6.71 6.01 -6.65
CA PHE A 138 -8.08 5.51 -6.81
C PHE A 138 -8.85 6.40 -7.77
N GLU A 139 -9.46 5.77 -8.76
CA GLU A 139 -10.30 6.40 -9.77
C GLU A 139 -11.72 5.83 -9.66
N LYS A 140 -12.72 6.63 -10.04
CA LYS A 140 -14.07 6.14 -10.22
C LYS A 140 -14.15 5.37 -11.54
N GLU A 141 -14.75 4.17 -11.51
CA GLU A 141 -15.00 3.36 -12.71
C GLU A 141 -15.99 4.03 -13.69
#